data_AF-A0A660XXW3-F1
#
_entry.id   AF-A0A660XXW3-F1
#
_cell.length_a   1.000
_cell.length_b   1.000
_cell.length_c   1.000
_cell.angle_alpha   90.00
_cell.angle_beta   90.00
_cell.angle_gamma   90.00
#
_symmetry.space_group_name_H-M   'P 1'
#
loop_
_entity.id
_entity.type
_entity.pdbx_description
1 polymer ?
#
loop_
_entity_poly.entity_id
_entity_poly.type
_entity_poly.pdbx_seq_one_letter_code
_entity_poly.pdbx_strand_id
1 'polypeptide(L)'
;MSGRSFWKVFTVVVLGIACGKEEPSPPRSPPPIRVEVLNGCGKPGLAGRVARFLREQGLDVVNGNGSNASHFNFLESIVVDRCGDPEKARYVARVLGIPNCIQQVYREKYHIEEVTVILGKDVAYRFLQER
;
A
#
# COMPACT_ATOMS: atom_id res chain seq x y z
N MET A 1 57.21 -45.41 -42.81
CA MET A 1 57.18 -46.11 -41.50
C MET A 1 55.87 -45.72 -40.82
N SER A 2 54.77 -46.42 -41.11
CA SER A 2 54.16 -47.48 -40.28
C SER A 2 53.70 -47.00 -38.90
N GLY A 3 52.37 -46.95 -38.69
CA GLY A 3 51.76 -46.71 -37.38
C GLY A 3 50.22 -46.67 -37.40
N ARG A 4 49.59 -47.83 -37.63
CA ARG A 4 48.19 -48.21 -37.29
C ARG A 4 47.84 -47.81 -35.83
N SER A 5 46.63 -47.59 -35.31
CA SER A 5 45.22 -47.83 -35.66
C SER A 5 44.36 -47.22 -34.52
N PHE A 6 43.03 -47.28 -34.65
CA PHE A 6 42.01 -47.55 -33.59
C PHE A 6 40.86 -46.53 -33.41
N TRP A 7 39.78 -46.77 -34.16
CA TRP A 7 38.39 -46.98 -33.69
C TRP A 7 38.01 -46.49 -32.27
N LYS A 8 37.11 -45.49 -32.18
CA LYS A 8 35.72 -45.62 -31.65
C LYS A 8 35.07 -44.26 -31.34
N VAL A 9 33.83 -44.16 -31.77
CA VAL A 9 32.86 -43.07 -31.57
C VAL A 9 32.37 -43.08 -30.13
N PHE A 10 32.29 -41.92 -29.47
CA PHE A 10 31.37 -41.70 -28.36
C PHE A 10 30.74 -40.31 -28.50
N THR A 11 29.56 -40.28 -29.14
CA THR A 11 28.64 -39.15 -29.03
C THR A 11 28.10 -39.15 -27.60
N VAL A 12 28.54 -38.19 -26.79
CA VAL A 12 27.91 -37.93 -25.50
C VAL A 12 26.65 -37.12 -25.79
N VAL A 13 25.49 -37.77 -25.83
CA VAL A 13 24.21 -37.07 -25.68
C VAL A 13 24.10 -36.71 -24.20
N VAL A 14 24.52 -35.49 -23.86
CA VAL A 14 24.19 -34.93 -22.53
C VAL A 14 22.70 -34.60 -22.56
N LEU A 15 21.89 -35.48 -21.97
CA LEU A 15 20.52 -35.16 -21.61
C LEU A 15 20.59 -34.01 -20.60
N GLY A 16 20.45 -32.78 -21.08
CA GLY A 16 20.39 -31.60 -20.25
C GLY A 16 19.12 -31.64 -19.42
N ILE A 17 19.23 -32.09 -18.17
CA ILE A 17 18.25 -31.77 -17.13
C ILE A 17 18.42 -30.28 -16.87
N ALA A 18 17.64 -29.47 -17.58
CA ALA A 18 17.41 -28.08 -17.19
C ALA A 18 16.55 -28.11 -15.92
N CYS A 19 17.20 -28.33 -14.78
CA CYS A 19 16.66 -27.92 -13.50
C CYS A 19 16.61 -26.39 -13.55
N GLY A 20 15.42 -25.85 -13.84
CA GLY A 20 15.16 -24.42 -13.81
C GLY A 20 15.54 -23.92 -12.43
N LYS A 21 16.70 -23.27 -12.33
CA LYS A 21 17.04 -22.50 -11.15
C LYS A 21 16.13 -21.28 -11.18
N GLU A 22 15.13 -21.25 -10.30
CA GLU A 22 14.48 -19.99 -9.96
C GLU A 22 15.56 -19.08 -9.38
N GLU A 23 16.00 -18.10 -10.17
CA GLU A 23 16.84 -17.03 -9.66
C GLU A 23 16.02 -16.24 -8.63
N PRO A 24 16.59 -15.97 -7.44
CA PRO A 24 15.86 -15.25 -6.41
C PRO A 24 15.44 -13.88 -6.93
N SER A 25 14.14 -13.61 -6.91
CA SER A 25 13.58 -12.33 -7.31
C SER A 25 14.24 -11.20 -6.51
N PRO A 26 14.47 -10.02 -7.13
CA PRO A 26 15.05 -8.88 -6.44
C PRO A 26 14.26 -8.56 -5.15
N PRO A 27 14.91 -7.98 -4.12
CA PRO A 27 14.27 -7.68 -2.85
C PRO A 27 13.00 -6.85 -3.10
N ARG A 28 11.86 -7.40 -2.67
CA ARG A 28 10.56 -6.72 -2.80
C ARG A 28 10.61 -5.44 -1.97
N SER A 29 10.24 -4.31 -2.57
CA SER A 29 10.01 -3.08 -1.82
C SER A 29 9.02 -3.36 -0.67
N PRO A 30 9.17 -2.70 0.49
CA PRO A 30 8.21 -2.87 1.57
C PRO A 30 6.80 -2.57 1.06
N PRO A 31 5.78 -3.31 1.55
CA PRO A 31 4.41 -3.06 1.14
C PRO A 31 4.00 -1.61 1.50
N PRO A 32 3.18 -0.96 0.66
CA PRO A 32 2.67 0.37 0.96
C PRO A 32 1.82 0.36 2.23
N ILE A 33 1.78 1.50 2.93
CA ILE A 33 0.92 1.66 4.11
C ILE A 33 -0.55 1.56 3.67
N ARG A 34 -1.32 0.73 4.38
CA ARG A 34 -2.74 0.51 4.10
C ARG A 34 -3.61 1.51 4.84
N VAL A 35 -4.38 2.28 4.09
CA VAL A 35 -5.15 3.43 4.59
C VAL A 35 -6.65 3.26 4.32
N GLU A 36 -7.46 3.43 5.35
CA GLU A 36 -8.90 3.62 5.22
C GLU A 36 -9.23 5.11 5.18
N VAL A 37 -10.09 5.55 4.25
CA VAL A 37 -10.52 6.95 4.15
C VAL A 37 -12.01 7.08 4.45
N LEU A 38 -12.36 7.92 5.44
CA LEU A 38 -13.73 8.12 5.91
C LEU A 38 -14.14 9.60 5.81
N ASN A 39 -15.28 9.87 5.17
CA ASN A 39 -15.90 11.19 5.11
C ASN A 39 -16.62 11.49 6.43
N GLY A 40 -16.03 12.34 7.25
CA GLY A 40 -16.58 12.79 8.54
C GLY A 40 -17.26 14.15 8.51
N CYS A 41 -17.33 14.84 7.37
CA CYS A 41 -17.93 16.18 7.28
C CYS A 41 -19.14 16.28 6.34
N GLY A 42 -19.49 15.17 5.67
CA GLY A 42 -20.69 15.07 4.84
C GLY A 42 -20.57 15.75 3.48
N LYS A 43 -19.35 16.12 3.05
CA LYS A 43 -19.14 16.71 1.71
C LYS A 43 -19.07 15.62 0.64
N PRO A 44 -19.98 15.59 -0.35
CA PRO A 44 -19.98 14.55 -1.39
C PRO A 44 -18.68 14.52 -2.19
N GLY A 45 -18.19 13.31 -2.46
CA GLY A 45 -16.99 13.09 -3.28
C GLY A 45 -15.64 13.41 -2.61
N LEU A 46 -15.65 13.95 -1.38
CA LEU A 46 -14.41 14.31 -0.67
C LEU A 46 -13.52 13.09 -0.41
N ALA A 47 -14.07 12.01 0.16
CA ALA A 47 -13.32 10.79 0.43
C ALA A 47 -12.69 10.18 -0.83
N GLY A 48 -13.41 10.19 -1.95
CA GLY A 48 -12.90 9.69 -3.23
C GLY A 48 -11.72 10.51 -3.76
N ARG A 49 -11.77 11.83 -3.63
CA ARG A 49 -10.67 12.72 -4.04
C ARG A 49 -9.42 12.52 -3.19
N VAL A 50 -9.59 12.41 -1.87
CA VAL A 50 -8.49 12.12 -0.95
C VAL A 50 -7.94 10.71 -1.19
N ALA A 51 -8.79 9.71 -1.41
CA ALA A 51 -8.38 8.35 -1.71
C ALA A 51 -7.54 8.28 -3.00
N ARG A 52 -7.94 9.01 -4.05
CA ARG A 52 -7.15 9.13 -5.28
C ARG A 52 -5.79 9.78 -5.01
N PHE A 53 -5.77 10.92 -4.31
CA PHE A 53 -4.53 11.61 -3.95
C PHE A 53 -3.57 10.69 -3.18
N LEU A 54 -4.04 9.97 -2.16
CA LEU A 54 -3.19 9.06 -1.37
C LEU A 54 -2.58 7.94 -2.24
N ARG A 55 -3.34 7.40 -3.21
CA ARG A 55 -2.80 6.42 -4.17
C ARG A 55 -1.71 7.00 -5.05
N GLU A 56 -1.87 8.24 -5.51
CA GLU A 56 -0.84 8.96 -6.27
C GLU A 56 0.44 9.19 -5.43
N GLN A 57 0.31 9.21 -4.09
CA GLN A 57 1.44 9.28 -3.15
C GLN A 57 2.02 7.89 -2.78
N GLY A 58 1.61 6.82 -3.45
CA GLY A 58 2.13 5.46 -3.23
C GLY A 58 1.55 4.73 -2.00
N LEU A 59 0.42 5.19 -1.47
CA LEU A 59 -0.30 4.53 -0.38
C LEU A 59 -1.38 3.59 -0.90
N ASP A 60 -1.69 2.53 -0.15
CA ASP A 60 -2.73 1.57 -0.52
C ASP A 60 -4.04 1.91 0.19
N VAL A 61 -5.01 2.48 -0.54
CA VAL A 61 -6.32 2.79 0.02
C VAL A 61 -7.23 1.58 -0.09
N VAL A 62 -7.48 0.94 1.05
CA VAL A 62 -8.10 -0.39 1.13
C VAL A 62 -9.62 -0.39 0.95
N ASN A 63 -10.29 0.73 1.19
CA ASN A 63 -11.74 0.86 1.08
C ASN A 63 -12.19 1.53 -0.25
N GLY A 64 -11.42 1.33 -1.33
CA GLY A 64 -11.79 1.83 -2.66
C GLY A 64 -11.83 3.35 -2.73
N ASN A 65 -12.96 3.94 -3.11
CA ASN A 65 -13.11 5.41 -3.22
C ASN A 65 -13.42 6.08 -1.86
N GLY A 66 -13.10 5.41 -0.76
CA GLY A 66 -13.45 5.85 0.58
C GLY A 66 -14.93 5.62 0.91
N SER A 67 -15.24 5.73 2.20
CA SER A 67 -16.57 5.51 2.76
C SER A 67 -17.00 6.69 3.62
N ASN A 68 -18.22 6.66 4.16
CA ASN A 68 -18.65 7.62 5.18
C ASN A 68 -18.18 7.17 6.57
N ALA A 69 -17.86 8.12 7.43
CA ALA A 69 -17.77 7.86 8.86
C ALA A 69 -19.17 7.57 9.44
N SER A 70 -19.24 7.13 10.70
CA SER A 70 -20.50 6.89 11.41
C SER A 70 -21.35 8.15 11.61
N HIS A 71 -20.74 9.34 11.54
CA HIS A 71 -21.42 10.64 11.56
C HIS A 71 -20.63 11.73 10.83
N PHE A 72 -21.30 12.86 10.55
CA PHE A 72 -20.74 13.98 9.77
C PHE A 72 -20.33 15.23 10.57
N ASN A 73 -20.20 15.09 11.90
CA ASN A 73 -19.92 16.21 12.80
C ASN A 73 -18.42 16.48 13.04
N PHE A 74 -17.51 15.89 12.27
CA PHE A 74 -16.07 16.14 12.42
C PHE A 74 -15.73 17.53 11.89
N LEU A 75 -15.37 18.45 12.80
CA LEU A 75 -14.89 19.80 12.42
C LEU A 75 -13.46 19.74 11.89
N GLU A 76 -12.61 18.97 12.56
CA GLU A 76 -11.21 18.76 12.21
C GLU A 76 -10.98 17.33 11.73
N SER A 77 -10.02 17.18 10.82
CA SER A 77 -9.60 15.86 10.34
C SER A 77 -8.68 15.20 11.35
N ILE A 78 -8.74 13.87 11.43
CA ILE A 78 -7.94 13.07 12.36
C ILE A 78 -7.37 11.87 11.62
N VAL A 79 -6.08 11.60 11.85
CA VAL A 79 -5.42 10.37 11.41
C VAL A 79 -5.26 9.43 12.60
N VAL A 80 -5.69 8.19 12.45
CA VAL A 80 -5.76 7.19 13.51
C VAL A 80 -4.79 6.06 13.19
N ASP A 81 -3.81 5.81 14.07
CA ASP A 81 -3.01 4.59 14.04
C ASP A 81 -3.84 3.40 14.54
N ARG A 82 -4.02 2.40 13.67
CA ARG A 82 -4.79 1.18 13.94
C ARG A 82 -3.91 -0.03 14.21
N CYS A 83 -2.62 0.02 13.88
CA CYS A 83 -1.69 -1.11 14.00
C CYS A 83 -0.67 -0.98 15.14
N GLY A 84 -0.64 0.15 15.84
CA GLY A 84 0.32 0.41 16.92
C GLY A 84 1.67 0.90 16.42
N ASP A 85 1.72 1.38 15.18
CA ASP A 85 2.90 2.01 14.58
C ASP A 85 2.58 3.49 14.28
N PRO A 86 2.84 4.39 15.24
CA PRO A 86 2.46 5.80 15.10
C PRO A 86 3.22 6.51 13.97
N GLU A 87 4.36 5.99 13.50
CA GLU A 87 5.10 6.59 12.39
C GLU A 87 4.33 6.48 11.07
N LYS A 88 3.57 5.40 10.87
CA LYS A 88 2.68 5.25 9.70
C LYS A 88 1.58 6.30 9.69
N ALA A 89 0.92 6.50 10.84
CA ALA A 89 -0.10 7.53 10.98
C ALA A 89 0.49 8.94 10.78
N ARG A 90 1.65 9.23 11.37
CA ARG A 90 2.35 10.52 11.18
C ARG A 90 2.76 10.75 9.73
N TYR A 91 3.22 9.72 9.02
CA TYR A 91 3.53 9.81 7.60
C TYR A 91 2.28 10.22 6.80
N VAL A 92 1.16 9.51 6.96
CA VAL A 92 -0.11 9.82 6.28
C VAL A 92 -0.60 11.23 6.63
N ALA A 93 -0.47 11.63 7.90
CA ALA A 93 -0.84 12.96 8.35
C ALA A 93 -0.01 14.08 7.70
N ARG A 94 1.31 13.89 7.55
CA ARG A 94 2.18 14.82 6.82
C ARG A 94 1.81 14.91 5.35
N VAL A 95 1.54 13.78 4.69
CA VAL A 95 1.11 13.72 3.29
C VAL A 95 -0.18 14.53 3.07
N LEU A 96 -1.12 14.47 4.01
CA LEU A 96 -2.40 15.18 3.92
C LEU A 96 -2.38 16.60 4.50
N GLY A 97 -1.30 17.01 5.18
CA GLY A 97 -1.27 18.26 5.93
C GLY A 97 -2.33 18.31 7.03
N ILE A 98 -2.53 17.20 7.74
CA ILE A 98 -3.43 17.08 8.89
C ILE A 98 -2.58 17.06 10.17
N PRO A 99 -2.81 17.96 11.15
CA PRO A 99 -1.99 18.02 12.35
C PRO A 99 -2.38 16.98 13.41
N ASN A 100 -3.63 16.50 13.38
CA ASN A 100 -4.19 15.67 14.42
C ASN A 100 -3.93 14.18 14.17
N CYS A 101 -3.15 13.56 15.06
CA CYS A 101 -2.94 12.11 15.10
C CYS A 101 -3.34 11.54 16.45
N ILE A 102 -4.02 10.40 16.44
CA ILE A 102 -4.32 9.60 17.64
C ILE A 102 -3.98 8.14 17.39
N GLN A 103 -3.87 7.34 18.45
CA GLN A 103 -3.66 5.90 18.37
C GLN A 103 -4.85 5.16 18.95
N GLN A 104 -5.42 4.25 18.18
CA GLN A 104 -6.53 3.38 18.57
C GLN A 104 -6.36 2.01 17.90
N VAL A 105 -5.50 1.19 18.50
CA VAL A 105 -5.12 -0.13 17.96
C VAL A 105 -6.30 -1.09 18.06
N TYR A 106 -6.58 -1.80 16.96
CA TYR A 106 -7.57 -2.88 16.99
C TYR A 106 -7.06 -4.04 17.84
N ARG A 107 -7.91 -4.56 18.72
CA ARG A 107 -7.61 -5.80 19.46
C ARG A 107 -7.78 -7.04 18.58
N GLU A 108 -8.67 -6.94 17.58
CA GLU A 108 -9.05 -8.01 16.68
C GLU A 108 -8.31 -7.89 15.35
N LYS A 109 -7.94 -9.02 14.75
CA LYS A 109 -7.06 -9.08 13.55
C LYS A 109 -7.81 -9.10 12.21
N TYR A 110 -9.09 -8.73 12.19
CA TYR A 110 -9.90 -8.74 10.97
C TYR A 110 -9.75 -7.46 10.12
N HIS A 111 -9.19 -6.42 10.71
CA HIS A 111 -8.92 -5.15 10.06
C HIS A 111 -7.65 -5.24 9.22
N ILE A 112 -7.74 -4.77 7.98
CA ILE A 112 -6.61 -4.77 7.05
C ILE A 112 -5.90 -3.41 7.05
N GLU A 113 -6.62 -2.34 7.32
CA GLU A 113 -6.10 -0.99 7.43
C GLU A 113 -5.11 -0.86 8.60
N GLU A 114 -4.02 -0.15 8.34
CA GLU A 114 -3.03 0.20 9.35
C GLU A 114 -3.27 1.62 9.88
N VAL A 115 -3.86 2.47 9.03
CA VAL A 115 -4.20 3.85 9.34
C VAL A 115 -5.62 4.14 8.87
N THR A 116 -6.43 4.79 9.71
CA THR A 116 -7.72 5.36 9.30
C THR A 116 -7.60 6.88 9.23
N VAL A 117 -8.07 7.50 8.15
CA VAL A 117 -8.18 8.95 8.00
C VAL A 117 -9.66 9.33 8.06
N ILE A 118 -10.02 10.15 9.05
CA ILE A 118 -11.36 10.73 9.18
C ILE A 118 -11.30 12.19 8.73
N LEU A 119 -12.04 12.53 7.68
CA LEU A 119 -11.99 13.84 7.04
C LEU A 119 -13.02 14.79 7.65
N GLY A 120 -12.52 15.85 8.29
CA GLY A 120 -13.30 16.95 8.84
C GLY A 120 -13.58 18.07 7.84
N LYS A 121 -14.20 19.15 8.33
CA LYS A 121 -14.54 20.33 7.52
C LYS A 121 -13.32 21.15 7.12
N ASP A 122 -12.26 21.09 7.92
CA ASP A 122 -10.96 21.74 7.72
C ASP A 122 -10.27 21.38 6.39
N VAL A 123 -10.36 20.13 5.94
CA VAL A 123 -9.72 19.67 4.69
C VAL A 123 -10.63 19.76 3.46
N ALA A 124 -11.94 19.93 3.65
CA ALA A 124 -12.92 19.87 2.57
C ALA A 124 -12.65 20.89 1.46
N TYR A 125 -12.35 22.13 1.82
CA TYR A 125 -12.13 23.21 0.85
C TYR A 125 -10.86 23.01 0.02
N ARG A 126 -9.86 22.30 0.56
CA ARG A 126 -8.60 22.01 -0.15
C ARG A 126 -8.84 21.03 -1.30
N PHE A 127 -9.48 19.90 -1.01
CA PHE A 127 -9.65 18.83 -2.00
C PHE A 127 -10.83 19.02 -2.96
N LEU A 128 -11.82 19.85 -2.63
CA LEU A 128 -12.98 20.09 -3.50
C LEU A 128 -12.77 21.18 -4.56
N GLN A 129 -11.74 22.03 -4.41
CA GLN A 129 -11.46 23.13 -5.34
C GLN A 129 -10.51 22.75 -6.48
N GLU A 130 -9.81 21.61 -6.36
CA GLU A 130 -8.94 21.10 -7.42
C GLU A 130 -9.81 20.49 -8.54
N ARG A 131 -9.88 21.21 -9.67
CA ARG A 131 -10.49 20.77 -10.93
C ARG A 131 -9.51 19.91 -11.70
#